data_AF-A0A1G0X7E4-F1
#
_entry.id   AF-A0A1G0X7E4-F1
#
_cell.length_a   1.000
_cell.length_b   1.000
_cell.length_c   1.000
_cell.angle_alpha   90.00
_cell.angle_beta   90.00
_cell.angle_gamma   90.00
#
_symmetry.space_group_name_H-M   'P 1'
#
loop_
_entity.id
_entity.type
_entity.pdbx_description
1 polymer ?
#
loop_
_entity_poly.entity_id
_entity_poly.type
_entity_poly.pdbx_seq_one_letter_code
_entity_poly.pdbx_strand_id
1 'polypeptide(L)' 'MDKNILNLFSDDEIVKKVQIKLPKLFQIAELESQRAGKVGMEVGSIRERIIVSLLIYSS' A
#
# COMPACT_ATOMS: atom_id res chain seq x y z
N MET A 1 -11.16 -0.99 -17.92
CA MET A 1 -10.74 -0.84 -16.51
C MET A 1 -11.93 -1.21 -15.64
N ASP A 2 -11.74 -2.00 -14.59
CA ASP A 2 -12.84 -2.45 -13.73
C ASP A 2 -13.49 -1.24 -13.03
N LYS A 3 -14.83 -1.17 -13.03
CA LYS A 3 -15.58 -0.06 -12.40
C LYS A 3 -15.32 0.00 -10.90
N ASN A 4 -15.11 -1.14 -10.25
CA ASN A 4 -14.82 -1.21 -8.82
C ASN A 4 -13.45 -0.58 -8.50
N ILE A 5 -12.45 -0.84 -9.35
CA ILE A 5 -11.13 -0.22 -9.23
C ILE A 5 -11.23 1.29 -9.45
N LEU A 6 -12.00 1.74 -10.46
CA LEU A 6 -12.19 3.17 -10.70
C LEU A 6 -12.87 3.89 -9.53
N ASN A 7 -13.87 3.24 -8.91
CA ASN A 7 -14.57 3.79 -7.76
C ASN A 7 -13.64 3.96 -6.55
N LEU A 8 -12.66 3.07 -6.35
CA LEU A 8 -11.64 3.17 -5.29
C LEU A 8 -10.90 4.51 -5.32
N PHE A 9 -10.57 5.01 -6.52
CA PHE A 9 -9.84 6.28 -6.70
C PHE A 9 -10.72 7.51 -6.48
N SER A 10 -12.04 7.34 -6.42
CA SER A 10 -13.02 8.42 -6.20
C SER A 10 -13.71 8.33 -4.83
N ASP A 11 -13.43 7.29 -4.05
CA ASP A 11 -13.94 7.14 -2.69
C ASP A 11 -13.12 8.00 -1.73
N ASP A 12 -13.72 9.07 -1.23
CA ASP A 12 -13.07 10.05 -0.35
C ASP A 12 -12.52 9.43 0.95
N GLU A 13 -13.18 8.39 1.49
CA GLU A 13 -12.72 7.72 2.71
C GLU A 13 -11.47 6.89 2.42
N ILE A 14 -11.46 6.15 1.31
CA ILE A 14 -10.31 5.37 0.86
C ILE A 14 -9.14 6.29 0.51
N VAL A 15 -9.38 7.35 -0.27
CA VAL A 15 -8.36 8.34 -0.64
C VAL A 15 -7.73 8.93 0.61
N LYS A 16 -8.54 9.35 1.59
CA LYS A 16 -8.04 9.88 2.86
C LYS A 16 -7.24 8.85 3.66
N LYS A 17 -7.69 7.60 3.72
CA LYS A 17 -6.94 6.51 4.37
C LYS A 17 -5.60 6.27 3.68
N VAL A 18 -5.55 6.25 2.35
CA VAL A 18 -4.33 6.06 1.57
C VAL A 18 -3.34 7.19 1.88
N GLN A 19 -3.79 8.45 1.79
CA GLN A 19 -2.94 9.62 2.08
C GLN A 19 -2.34 9.58 3.50
N ILE A 20 -3.11 9.14 4.51
CA ILE A 20 -2.67 9.14 5.91
C ILE A 20 -1.85 7.89 6.28
N LYS A 21 -2.24 6.70 5.77
CA LYS A 21 -1.73 5.41 6.24
C LYS A 21 -0.70 4.79 5.31
N LEU A 22 -0.84 4.94 3.98
CA LEU A 22 0.05 4.28 3.03
C LEU A 22 1.53 4.68 3.22
N PRO A 23 1.88 5.97 3.45
CA PRO A 23 3.26 6.34 3.74
C PRO A 23 3.84 5.62 4.95
N LYS A 24 3.05 5.48 6.03
CA LYS A 24 3.46 4.79 7.26
C LYS A 24 3.65 3.29 7.04
N LEU A 25 2.73 2.66 6.30
CA LEU A 25 2.82 1.23 5.97
C LEU A 25 4.03 0.94 5.07
N PHE A 26 4.35 1.85 4.14
CA PHE A 26 5.52 1.71 3.27
C PHE A 26 6.83 1.93 4.03
N GLN A 27 6.85 2.85 4.99
CA GLN A 27 7.99 3.00 5.89
C GLN A 27 8.23 1.72 6.71
N ILE A 28 7.16 1.09 7.22
CA ILE A 28 7.27 -0.21 7.91
C ILE A 28 7.84 -1.27 6.96
N ALA A 29 7.31 -1.37 5.74
CA ALA A 29 7.81 -2.32 4.75
C ALA A 29 9.32 -2.15 4.45
N GLU A 30 9.79 -0.90 4.38
CA GLU A 30 11.21 -0.58 4.21
C GLU A 30 12.04 -1.04 5.40
N LEU A 31 11.60 -0.75 6.63
CA LEU A 31 12.30 -1.15 7.85
C LEU A 31 12.42 -2.69 7.97
N GLU A 32 11.36 -3.42 7.62
CA GLU A 32 11.34 -4.89 7.62
C GLU A 32 12.24 -5.49 6.52
N SER A 33 12.49 -4.75 5.44
CA SER A 33 13.32 -5.18 4.30
C SER A 33 14.73 -4.56 4.31
N GLN A 34 15.12 -3.94 5.43
CA GLN A 34 16.42 -3.29 5.54
C GLN A 34 17.49 -4.25 6.03
N ARG A 35 18.67 -4.17 5.41
CA ARG A 35 19.90 -4.74 5.93
C ARG A 35 20.99 -3.67 5.96
N ALA A 36 21.55 -3.41 7.14
CA ALA A 36 22.52 -2.34 7.37
C ALA A 36 22.06 -0.96 6.82
N GLY A 37 20.77 -0.63 7.01
CA GLY A 37 20.17 0.63 6.56
C GLY A 37 19.91 0.72 5.06
N LYS A 38 20.16 -0.34 4.28
CA LYS A 38 19.83 -0.39 2.85
C LYS A 38 18.57 -1.23 2.64
N VAL A 39 17.61 -0.66 1.93
CA VAL A 39 16.37 -1.34 1.54
C VAL A 39 16.67 -2.29 0.38
N GLY A 40 16.36 -3.58 0.55
CA GLY A 40 16.45 -4.57 -0.51
C GLY A 40 15.27 -4.51 -1.50
N MET A 41 15.41 -5.13 -2.67
CA MET A 41 14.36 -5.13 -3.70
C MET A 41 13.10 -5.90 -3.25
N GLU A 42 13.23 -6.83 -2.30
CA GLU A 42 12.14 -7.58 -1.69
C GLU A 42 11.07 -6.71 -1.03
N VAL A 43 11.39 -5.44 -0.72
CA VAL A 43 10.41 -4.43 -0.27
C VAL A 43 9.24 -4.29 -1.23
N GLY A 44 9.48 -4.50 -2.54
CA GLY A 44 8.45 -4.48 -3.57
C GLY A 44 7.35 -5.51 -3.30
N SER A 45 7.73 -6.73 -2.89
CA SER A 45 6.78 -7.79 -2.56
C SER A 45 5.94 -7.45 -1.31
N ILE A 46 6.52 -6.74 -0.33
CA ILE A 46 5.75 -6.29 0.86
C ILE A 46 4.78 -5.17 0.48
N ARG A 47 5.22 -4.21 -0.33
CA ARG A 47 4.37 -3.12 -0.85
C ARG A 47 3.21 -3.66 -1.68
N GLU A 48 3.45 -4.66 -2.52
CA GLU A 48 2.39 -5.33 -3.29
C GLU A 48 1.34 -5.94 -2.37
N ARG A 49 1.75 -6.67 -1.33
CA ARG A 49 0.81 -7.24 -0.34
C ARG A 49 -0.04 -6.17 0.34
N ILE A 50 0.55 -5.02 0.68
CA ILE A 50 -0.20 -3.89 1.26
C ILE A 50 -1.28 -3.40 0.30
N ILE A 51 -0.97 -3.26 -0.99
CA ILE A 51 -1.95 -2.82 -2.00
C ILE A 51 -3.03 -3.89 -2.23
N VAL A 52 -2.66 -5.17 -2.33
CA VAL A 52 -3.64 -6.27 -2.46
C VAL A 52 -4.56 -6.32 -1.25
N SER A 53 -4.05 -6.13 -0.03
CA SER A 53 -4.88 -6.04 1.17
C SER A 53 -5.85 -4.86 1.15
N LEU A 54 -5.47 -3.72 0.58
CA LEU A 54 -6.39 -2.59 0.37
C LEU A 54 -7.52 -2.98 -0.58
N LEU A 55 -7.20 -3.66 -1.69
CA LEU A 55 -8.19 -4.11 -2.66
C LEU A 55 -9.18 -5.11 -2.05
N ILE A 56 -8.70 -6.05 -1.22
CA ILE A 56 -9.55 -6.99 -0.48
C ILE A 56 -10.44 -6.25 0.52
N TYR A 57 -9.90 -5.25 1.22
CA TYR A 57 -10.65 -4.45 2.18
C TYR A 57 -11.76 -3.61 1.53
N SER A 58 -11.54 -3.15 0.30
CA SER A 58 -12.50 -2.34 -0.48
C SER A 58 -13.47 -3.16 -1.34
N SER A 59 -13.30 -4.49 -1.40
CA SER A 59 -14.16 -5.38 -2.19
C SER A 59 -15.48 -5.68 -1.49
#